data_AF-A0A392TKL7-F1
#
_entry.id   AF-A0A392TKL7-F1
#
_cell.length_a   1.000
_cell.length_b   1.000
_cell.length_c   1.000
_cell.angle_alpha   90.00
_cell.angle_beta   90.00
_cell.angle_gamma   90.00
#
_symmetry.space_group_name_H-M   'P 1'
#
loop_
_entity.id
_entity.type
_entity.pdbx_description
1 polymer ?
#
loop_
_entity_poly.entity_id
_entity_poly.type
_entity_poly.pdbx_seq_one_letter_code
_entity_poly.pdbx_strand_id
1 'polypeptide(L)' 'MSSAYHPQTDGQSEKTIQSLEDLLRSCVLEHVGSWDLWLSLIVFTYNNSFHSSIGMAPFEALYGRRCRTPLC' A
#
# COMPACT_ATOMS: atom_id res chain seq x y z
N MET A 1 4.16 10.85 18.29
CA MET A 1 4.96 9.61 18.45
C MET A 1 3.98 8.46 18.50
N SER A 2 3.93 7.62 17.46
CA SER A 2 3.02 6.46 17.41
C SER A 2 3.63 5.32 18.23
N SER A 3 2.87 4.77 19.19
CA SER A 3 3.28 3.73 20.12
C SER A 3 2.81 2.36 19.61
N ALA A 4 3.69 1.36 19.66
CA ALA A 4 3.47 -0.01 19.18
C ALA A 4 2.29 -0.78 19.85
N TYR A 5 1.61 -0.18 20.83
CA TYR A 5 0.51 -0.79 21.60
C TYR A 5 -0.77 0.04 21.64
N HIS A 6 -0.87 1.11 20.84
CA HIS A 6 -2.12 1.83 20.68
C HIS A 6 -2.62 1.62 19.25
N PRO A 7 -3.60 0.73 19.02
CA PRO A 7 -4.34 0.69 17.78
C PRO A 7 -5.22 1.94 17.78
N GLN A 8 -4.62 3.07 17.46
CA GLN A 8 -5.34 4.18 16.85
C GLN A 8 -5.52 3.80 15.38
N THR A 9 -6.18 2.65 15.20
CA THR A 9 -6.13 1.85 14.00
C THR A 9 -6.99 2.54 12.97
N ASP A 10 -6.32 3.05 11.94
CA ASP A 10 -6.94 3.32 10.66
C ASP A 10 -7.38 1.98 10.05
N GLY A 11 -8.48 1.42 10.58
CA GLY A 11 -8.96 0.08 10.26
C GLY A 11 -9.35 -0.07 8.78
N GLN A 12 -9.47 1.03 8.05
CA GLN A 12 -9.57 1.04 6.59
C GLN A 12 -8.23 0.68 5.93
N SER A 13 -7.13 1.28 6.40
CA SER A 13 -5.79 0.95 5.93
C SER A 13 -5.42 -0.50 6.24
N GLU A 14 -5.70 -0.98 7.46
CA GLU A 14 -5.44 -2.38 7.82
C GLU A 14 -6.25 -3.38 6.97
N LYS A 15 -7.55 -3.11 6.72
CA LYS A 15 -8.37 -3.94 5.83
C LYS A 15 -7.87 -3.93 4.38
N THR A 16 -7.41 -2.77 3.91
CA THR A 16 -6.87 -2.63 2.55
C THR A 16 -5.54 -3.38 2.43
N ILE A 17 -4.66 -3.28 3.43
CA ILE A 17 -3.41 -4.03 3.49
C ILE A 17 -3.70 -5.53 3.51
N GLN A 18 -4.64 -5.99 4.34
CA GLN A 18 -4.99 -7.42 4.41
C GLN A 18 -5.49 -7.96 3.07
N SER A 19 -6.35 -7.18 2.38
CA SER A 19 -6.85 -7.56 1.06
C SER A 19 -5.73 -7.62 0.01
N LEU A 20 -4.75 -6.71 0.09
CA LEU A 20 -3.57 -6.73 -0.77
C LEU A 20 -2.64 -7.92 -0.48
N GLU A 21 -2.46 -8.28 0.78
CA GLU A 21 -1.69 -9.46 1.19
C GLU A 21 -2.34 -10.77 0.71
N ASP A 22 -3.66 -10.87 0.78
CA ASP A 22 -4.39 -12.06 0.31
C ASP A 22 -4.30 -12.20 -1.21
N LEU A 23 -4.33 -11.07 -1.93
CA LEU A 23 -4.14 -11.02 -3.38
C LEU A 23 -2.70 -11.38 -3.77
N LEU A 24 -1.70 -10.89 -3.03
CA LEU A 24 -0.31 -11.32 -3.16
C LEU A 24 -0.16 -12.81 -2.94
N ARG A 25 -0.72 -13.36 -1.86
CA ARG A 25 -0.64 -14.79 -1.55
C ARG A 25 -1.22 -15.62 -2.69
N SER A 26 -2.31 -15.18 -3.29
CA SER A 26 -2.92 -15.85 -4.45
C SER A 26 -2.04 -15.76 -5.71
N CYS A 27 -1.52 -14.57 -6.04
CA CYS A 27 -0.62 -14.38 -7.19
C CYS A 27 0.71 -15.14 -7.06
N VAL A 28 1.28 -15.21 -5.85
CA VAL A 28 2.53 -15.94 -5.57
C VAL A 28 2.34 -17.45 -5.75
N LEU A 29 1.16 -17.98 -5.42
CA LEU A 29 0.83 -19.39 -5.65
C LEU A 29 0.68 -19.70 -7.15
N GLU A 30 0.14 -18.78 -7.95
CA GLU A 30 0.00 -18.96 -9.40
C GLU A 30 1.29 -18.69 -10.19
N HIS A 31 2.13 -17.75 -9.76
CA HIS A 31 3.34 -17.32 -10.45
C HIS A 31 4.56 -17.45 -9.53
N VAL A 32 5.00 -18.69 -9.32
CA VAL A 32 6.19 -19.04 -8.54
C VAL A 32 7.43 -18.48 -9.24
N GLY A 33 7.93 -17.32 -8.79
CA GLY A 33 9.18 -16.73 -9.26
C GLY A 33 9.16 -15.24 -9.59
N SER A 34 7.99 -14.56 -9.57
CA SER A 34 7.89 -13.11 -9.82
C SER A 34 7.26 -12.33 -8.67
N TRP A 35 7.21 -12.95 -7.48
CA TRP A 35 6.57 -12.40 -6.28
C TRP A 35 7.15 -11.04 -5.86
N ASP A 36 8.45 -10.83 -6.09
CA ASP A 36 9.19 -9.61 -5.81
C ASP A 36 8.70 -8.43 -6.66
N LEU A 37 8.39 -8.71 -7.92
CA LEU A 37 7.87 -7.73 -8.88
C LEU A 37 6.42 -7.35 -8.54
N TRP A 38 5.61 -8.34 -8.16
CA TRP A 38 4.23 -8.13 -7.69
C TRP A 38 4.18 -7.37 -6.35
N LEU A 39 5.05 -7.70 -5.41
CA LEU A 39 5.17 -7.00 -4.14
C LEU A 39 5.53 -5.53 -4.35
N SER A 40 6.52 -5.27 -5.22
CA SER A 40 6.93 -3.92 -5.57
C SER A 40 5.77 -3.12 -6.19
N LEU A 41 4.99 -3.74 -7.08
CA LEU A 41 3.83 -3.10 -7.70
C LEU A 41 2.74 -2.79 -6.67
N ILE A 42 2.46 -3.70 -5.74
CA ILE A 42 1.40 -3.55 -4.74
C ILE A 42 1.76 -2.49 -3.69
N VAL A 43 3.00 -2.48 -3.22
CA VAL A 43 3.49 -1.41 -2.33
C VAL A 43 3.45 -0.07 -3.06
N PHE A 44 3.81 -0.05 -4.35
CA PHE A 44 3.72 1.14 -5.18
C PHE A 44 2.28 1.64 -5.31
N THR A 45 1.31 0.78 -5.64
CA THR A 45 -0.09 1.20 -5.78
C THR A 45 -0.68 1.64 -4.46
N TYR A 46 -0.39 0.94 -3.35
CA TYR A 46 -0.86 1.32 -2.02
C TYR A 46 -0.36 2.70 -1.58
N ASN A 47 0.94 2.97 -1.74
CA ASN A 47 1.55 4.25 -1.36
C ASN A 47 1.07 5.43 -2.21
N ASN A 48 0.60 5.16 -3.43
CA ASN A 48 0.12 6.18 -4.36
C ASN A 48 -1.41 6.30 -4.42
N SER A 49 -2.13 5.44 -3.72
CA SER A 49 -3.59 5.51 -3.64
C SER A 49 -4.03 6.53 -2.61
N PHE A 50 -5.16 7.19 -2.85
CA PHE A 50 -5.74 8.14 -1.92
C PHE A 50 -6.23 7.44 -0.65
N HIS A 51 -5.83 7.95 0.51
CA HIS A 51 -6.28 7.45 1.80
C HIS A 51 -7.17 8.50 2.46
N SER A 52 -8.43 8.15 2.72
CA SER A 52 -9.43 9.07 3.28
C SER A 52 -9.09 9.55 4.69
N SER A 53 -8.32 8.76 5.46
CA SER A 53 -7.87 9.09 6.81
C SER A 53 -6.89 10.25 6.86
N ILE A 54 -5.97 10.33 5.88
CA ILE A 54 -4.97 11.41 5.75
C ILE A 54 -5.34 12.44 4.68
N GLY A 55 -6.41 12.20 3.91
CA GLY A 55 -6.91 13.11 2.88
C GLY A 55 -5.98 13.29 1.67
N MET A 56 -5.01 12.39 1.48
CA MET A 56 -4.05 12.37 0.37
C MET A 56 -3.43 10.97 0.23
N ALA A 57 -2.54 10.77 -0.74
CA ALA A 57 -1.76 9.54 -0.81
C ALA A 57 -0.61 9.55 0.22
N PRO A 58 -0.23 8.41 0.82
CA PRO A 58 0.94 8.33 1.71
C PRO A 58 2.22 8.86 1.07
N PHE A 59 2.42 8.62 -0.23
CA PHE A 59 3.54 9.18 -0.99
C PHE A 59 3.51 10.71 -1.02
N GLU A 60 2.33 11.30 -1.21
CA GLU A 60 2.15 12.76 -1.20
C GLU A 60 2.45 13.33 0.17
N ALA A 61 2.01 12.67 1.25
CA ALA A 61 2.30 13.06 2.61
C ALA A 61 3.81 13.02 2.92
N LEU A 62 4.52 12.01 2.40
CA LEU A 62 5.95 11.83 2.66
C LEU A 62 6.84 12.79 1.85
N TYR A 63 6.50 13.04 0.58
CA TYR A 63 7.35 13.80 -0.34
C TYR A 63 6.82 15.18 -0.71
N GLY A 64 5.62 15.55 -0.22
CA GLY A 64 4.98 16.83 -0.51
C GLY A 64 4.58 17.02 -1.98
N ARG A 65 4.59 15.95 -2.78
CA ARG A 65 4.25 15.98 -4.20
C ARG A 65 3.60 14.67 -4.64
N ARG A 66 2.78 14.75 -5.69
CA ARG A 66 2.20 13.57 -6.33
C ARG A 66 3.28 12.74 -6.99
N CYS A 67 3.18 11.43 -6.90
CA CYS A 67 4.07 10.54 -7.65
C CYS A 67 3.83 10.74 -9.14
N ARG A 68 4.91 10.80 -9.90
CA ARG A 68 4.87 10.89 -11.36
C ARG A 68 5.26 9.53 -11.88
N THR A 69 4.27 8.77 -12.33
CA THR A 69 4.52 7.55 -13.10
C THR A 69 4.77 7.93 -14.55
N PRO A 70 5.62 7.20 -15.30
CA PRO A 70 5.77 7.41 -16.74
C PRO A 70 4.49 7.14 -17.56
N LEU A 71 3.41 6.74 -16.89
CA LEU A 71 2.11 6.46 -17.47
C LEU A 71 1.21 7.71 -17.53
N CYS A 72 1.52 8.80 -16.80
CA CYS A 72 0.70 10.02 -16.74
C CYS A 72 1.54 11.30 -16.55
#